data_AF-A0A2S7PV71-F1
#
_entry.id   AF-A0A2S7PV71-F1
#
_cell.length_a   1.000
_cell.length_b   1.000
_cell.length_c   1.000
_cell.angle_alpha   90.00
_cell.angle_beta   90.00
_cell.angle_gamma   90.00
#
_symmetry.space_group_name_H-M   'P 1'
#
loop_
_entity.id
_entity.type
_entity.pdbx_description
1 polymer ?
#
loop_
_entity_poly.entity_id
_entity_poly.type
_entity_poly.pdbx_seq_one_letter_code
_entity_poly.pdbx_strand_id
1 'polypeptide(L)'
;MLELPKEVPELFQSTLARLARSGTIVVDQRPYFNPDHAIAPAPAPRSKNPSSVDSPSDILITTDNLHRRTDAAAETNDEISSVSNAVTSTATILPPTSTGTATSSGTSTLAGSSTSSGLSVAATATAASLPTPFDSGFSSNITSTCSSFMMGFLANETFKSCLPFSLLLQNSMSFFQVTKSVVRITQTLDASCSANLNTCTNLMSSLAANITATNTCGSDLSAANPLITQARLGLLAYKTLYTASCLKDPETSAYCYAQAITNSTSPSDAYIYFLPLNTSLPGGSQPTCNTCLKNTMQVYEAASADRTSAIAGTYVDAATQVNVQCGPGFVNQSLAAAAVTGAAGRAVVVGLGGQGVLLMVLWTMVMGWLV
;
A
#
# COMPACT_ATOMS: atom_id res chain seq x y z
N MET A 1 27.61 9.89 13.07
CA MET A 1 27.60 9.09 11.83
C MET A 1 27.20 7.68 12.22
N LEU A 2 26.19 7.11 11.59
CA LEU A 2 25.73 5.73 11.81
C LEU A 2 25.20 5.23 10.46
N GLU A 3 26.02 4.48 9.74
CA GLU A 3 25.61 3.83 8.50
C GLU A 3 24.46 2.84 8.76
N LEU A 4 23.36 2.97 8.01
CA LEU A 4 22.37 1.91 7.90
C LEU A 4 22.89 0.83 6.95
N PRO A 5 22.89 -0.46 7.35
CA PRO A 5 23.18 -1.56 6.43
C PRO A 5 22.09 -1.66 5.35
N LYS A 6 22.50 -1.67 4.08
CA LYS A 6 21.59 -1.85 2.93
C LYS A 6 21.36 -3.32 2.60
N GLU A 7 20.60 -4.04 3.42
CA GLU A 7 20.05 -5.34 3.02
C GLU A 7 18.54 -5.39 3.28
N VAL A 8 17.78 -5.59 2.20
CA VAL A 8 16.32 -5.80 2.24
C VAL A 8 16.06 -7.30 2.19
N PRO A 9 15.28 -7.89 3.10
CA PRO A 9 14.99 -9.33 3.07
C PRO A 9 14.12 -9.69 1.85
N GLU A 10 14.71 -10.40 0.86
CA GLU A 10 14.07 -10.74 -0.42
C GLU A 10 12.77 -11.57 -0.31
N LEU A 11 12.49 -12.18 0.85
CA LEU A 11 11.33 -13.05 1.09
C LEU A 11 10.00 -12.46 0.57
N PHE A 12 9.77 -11.17 0.81
CA PHE A 12 8.50 -10.52 0.45
C PHE A 12 8.35 -10.29 -1.06
N GLN A 13 9.41 -9.87 -1.77
CA GLN A 13 9.36 -9.76 -3.24
C GLN A 13 9.08 -11.13 -3.87
N SER A 14 9.72 -12.20 -3.37
CA SER A 14 9.53 -13.55 -3.89
C SER A 14 8.08 -14.04 -3.79
N THR A 15 7.36 -13.62 -2.74
CA THR A 15 5.99 -14.08 -2.46
C THR A 15 4.98 -13.37 -3.36
N LEU A 16 5.07 -12.03 -3.49
CA LEU A 16 4.18 -11.27 -4.38
C LEU A 16 4.43 -11.63 -5.86
N ALA A 17 5.69 -11.77 -6.26
CA ALA A 17 6.06 -12.18 -7.63
C ALA A 17 5.60 -13.62 -7.96
N ARG A 18 5.63 -14.55 -6.99
CA ARG A 18 5.09 -15.91 -7.17
C ARG A 18 3.58 -15.91 -7.32
N LEU A 19 2.85 -15.13 -6.51
CA LEU A 19 1.39 -15.02 -6.63
C LEU A 19 0.97 -14.40 -7.96
N ALA A 20 1.65 -13.34 -8.40
CA ALA A 20 1.42 -12.72 -9.71
C ALA A 20 1.68 -13.68 -10.89
N ARG A 21 2.73 -14.52 -10.82
CA ARG A 21 3.03 -15.53 -11.86
C ARG A 21 2.10 -16.75 -11.85
N SER A 22 1.30 -16.97 -10.79
CA SER A 22 0.48 -18.19 -10.65
C SER A 22 -0.82 -18.16 -11.48
N GLY A 23 -1.24 -17.01 -12.00
CA GLY A 23 -2.45 -16.86 -12.83
C GLY A 23 -3.78 -17.17 -12.12
N THR A 24 -3.76 -17.47 -10.82
CA THR A 24 -4.90 -18.04 -10.08
C THR A 24 -5.86 -16.96 -9.53
N ILE A 25 -6.09 -15.90 -10.31
CA ILE A 25 -7.01 -14.81 -9.97
C ILE A 25 -8.12 -14.72 -11.03
N VAL A 26 -9.12 -15.58 -10.92
CA VAL A 26 -10.39 -15.41 -11.63
C VAL A 26 -11.20 -14.36 -10.87
N VAL A 27 -11.05 -13.09 -11.26
CA VAL A 27 -11.96 -12.03 -10.82
C VAL A 27 -13.32 -12.24 -11.51
N ASP A 28 -14.42 -12.24 -10.76
CA ASP A 28 -15.77 -12.29 -11.34
C ASP A 28 -16.11 -10.94 -11.99
N GLN A 29 -15.65 -10.75 -13.23
CA GLN A 29 -15.79 -9.52 -14.02
C GLN A 29 -17.22 -9.34 -14.57
N ARG A 30 -18.22 -9.33 -13.68
CA ARG A 30 -19.59 -8.91 -14.04
C ARG A 30 -19.66 -7.38 -14.07
N PRO A 31 -20.00 -6.76 -15.21
CA PRO A 31 -20.30 -5.33 -15.22
C PRO A 31 -21.57 -5.06 -14.39
N TYR A 32 -21.57 -3.95 -13.63
CA TYR A 32 -22.75 -3.51 -12.91
C TYR A 32 -23.85 -3.11 -13.91
N PHE A 33 -24.97 -3.84 -13.88
CA PHE A 33 -26.14 -3.54 -14.70
C PHE A 33 -27.06 -2.56 -13.97
N ASN A 34 -27.03 -1.28 -14.35
CA ASN A 34 -27.91 -0.26 -13.81
C ASN A 34 -29.31 -0.36 -14.48
N PRO A 35 -30.40 -0.63 -13.75
CA PRO A 35 -31.66 -1.07 -14.37
C PRO A 35 -32.58 0.04 -14.93
N ASP A 36 -32.19 1.31 -14.88
CA ASP A 36 -33.11 2.45 -15.08
C ASP A 36 -33.15 3.11 -16.49
N HIS A 37 -32.48 2.57 -17.51
CA HIS A 37 -32.54 3.12 -18.88
C HIS A 37 -32.91 2.08 -19.96
N ALA A 38 -34.19 2.09 -20.34
CA ALA A 38 -34.72 1.25 -21.40
C ALA A 38 -34.65 1.92 -22.80
N ILE A 39 -33.71 1.42 -23.62
CA ILE A 39 -33.79 1.21 -25.08
C ILE A 39 -34.38 2.35 -25.95
N ALA A 40 -33.52 2.91 -26.80
CA ALA A 40 -33.90 3.38 -28.14
C ALA A 40 -33.00 2.68 -29.19
N PRO A 41 -33.54 2.10 -30.28
CA PRO A 41 -32.75 1.30 -31.22
C PRO A 41 -32.02 2.15 -32.28
N ALA A 42 -30.81 1.72 -32.66
CA ALA A 42 -30.01 2.37 -33.69
C ALA A 42 -30.37 1.89 -35.12
N PRO A 43 -30.36 2.76 -36.15
CA PRO A 43 -30.55 2.36 -37.55
C PRO A 43 -29.27 1.81 -38.20
N ALA A 44 -29.44 0.91 -39.17
CA ALA A 44 -28.39 0.18 -39.88
C ALA A 44 -27.72 1.01 -41.01
N PRO A 45 -26.51 0.63 -41.50
CA PRO A 45 -25.70 1.46 -42.39
C PRO A 45 -26.17 1.44 -43.86
N ARG A 46 -25.85 2.49 -44.62
CA ARG A 46 -26.17 2.61 -46.05
C ARG A 46 -24.92 2.71 -46.93
N SER A 47 -24.73 1.73 -47.79
CA SER A 47 -23.66 1.72 -48.81
C SER A 47 -23.91 2.75 -49.93
N LYS A 48 -22.86 3.48 -50.34
CA LYS A 48 -22.70 4.09 -51.67
C LYS A 48 -21.22 4.23 -52.05
N ASN A 49 -20.91 3.80 -53.28
CA ASN A 49 -19.72 4.07 -54.11
C ASN A 49 -20.18 3.78 -55.58
N PRO A 50 -19.41 4.02 -56.67
CA PRO A 50 -18.12 4.70 -56.80
C PRO A 50 -18.07 5.79 -57.90
N SER A 51 -16.95 6.52 -58.00
CA SER A 51 -16.30 7.05 -59.23
C SER A 51 -15.04 7.85 -58.83
N SER A 52 -13.92 8.01 -59.53
CA SER A 52 -13.25 7.38 -60.70
C SER A 52 -12.51 8.48 -61.48
N VAL A 53 -11.26 8.80 -61.09
CA VAL A 53 -10.17 9.42 -61.90
C VAL A 53 -8.86 8.96 -61.22
N ASP A 54 -8.08 8.03 -61.76
CA ASP A 54 -7.05 8.13 -62.83
C ASP A 54 -5.64 8.57 -62.31
N SER A 55 -4.59 8.20 -63.04
CA SER A 55 -3.17 8.08 -62.60
C SER A 55 -2.25 8.98 -63.47
N PRO A 56 -0.93 8.73 -63.67
CA PRO A 56 0.10 8.05 -62.86
C PRO A 56 1.38 8.93 -62.65
N SER A 57 2.41 8.42 -61.96
CA SER A 57 3.84 8.49 -62.38
C SER A 57 4.77 7.78 -61.38
N ASP A 58 5.72 7.00 -61.88
CA ASP A 58 6.84 6.43 -61.11
C ASP A 58 7.97 7.45 -60.86
N ILE A 59 8.85 7.15 -59.89
CA ILE A 59 10.31 7.37 -60.01
C ILE A 59 11.07 6.48 -59.01
N LEU A 60 12.18 5.91 -59.48
CA LEU A 60 13.09 5.03 -58.75
C LEU A 60 14.41 5.77 -58.46
N ILE A 61 14.85 5.83 -57.20
CA ILE A 61 16.23 6.17 -56.83
C ILE A 61 16.71 5.19 -55.73
N THR A 62 18.01 4.90 -55.72
CA THR A 62 18.66 3.83 -54.93
C THR A 62 19.86 4.41 -54.13
N THR A 63 20.64 3.55 -53.44
CA THR A 63 21.90 3.87 -52.69
C THR A 63 21.76 4.84 -51.49
N ASP A 64 22.69 4.92 -50.52
CA ASP A 64 23.65 3.98 -49.89
C ASP A 64 24.28 4.71 -48.69
N ASN A 65 24.61 4.01 -47.59
CA ASN A 65 25.87 4.22 -46.84
C ASN A 65 25.98 3.25 -45.64
N LEU A 66 26.99 2.37 -45.67
CA LEU A 66 27.38 1.55 -44.51
C LEU A 66 28.90 1.67 -44.30
N HIS A 67 29.33 2.71 -43.59
CA HIS A 67 30.75 3.03 -43.42
C HIS A 67 31.38 2.36 -42.19
N ARG A 68 32.14 1.31 -42.47
CA ARG A 68 32.97 0.52 -41.54
C ARG A 68 34.28 1.23 -41.20
N ARG A 69 34.73 1.13 -39.94
CA ARG A 69 36.15 1.19 -39.57
C ARG A 69 36.51 0.16 -38.50
N THR A 70 37.35 -0.78 -38.90
CA THR A 70 38.38 -1.43 -38.06
C THR A 70 39.60 -0.47 -38.01
N ASP A 71 40.71 -0.64 -37.29
CA ASP A 71 41.43 -1.78 -36.68
C ASP A 71 42.09 -1.28 -35.36
N ALA A 72 42.11 -2.00 -34.23
CA ALA A 72 42.94 -3.15 -33.83
C ALA A 72 44.37 -2.80 -33.31
N ALA A 73 44.68 -3.26 -32.09
CA ALA A 73 46.03 -3.38 -31.51
C ALA A 73 46.00 -4.45 -30.37
N ALA A 74 47.11 -5.15 -30.16
CA ALA A 74 47.32 -6.15 -29.09
C ALA A 74 48.24 -5.53 -27.98
N GLU A 75 48.65 -6.16 -26.86
CA GLU A 75 48.71 -7.57 -26.38
C GLU A 75 48.26 -7.64 -24.88
N THR A 76 48.43 -8.66 -24.01
CA THR A 76 49.19 -9.93 -24.01
C THR A 76 48.46 -11.06 -23.22
N ASN A 77 49.15 -11.85 -22.38
CA ASN A 77 48.76 -13.16 -21.81
C ASN A 77 48.69 -13.20 -20.25
N ASP A 78 48.42 -14.41 -19.74
CA ASP A 78 48.77 -15.01 -18.43
C ASP A 78 47.92 -14.67 -17.17
N GLU A 79 47.66 -15.60 -16.23
CA GLU A 79 47.39 -17.06 -16.36
C GLU A 79 46.60 -17.58 -15.12
N ILE A 80 46.26 -18.89 -15.11
CA ILE A 80 45.58 -19.74 -14.10
C ILE A 80 45.43 -19.22 -12.64
N SER A 81 44.23 -19.48 -12.06
CA SER A 81 44.09 -20.54 -11.03
C SER A 81 42.63 -20.82 -10.65
N SER A 82 42.29 -22.12 -10.47
CA SER A 82 40.99 -22.59 -9.99
C SER A 82 41.09 -23.16 -8.57
N VAL A 83 40.07 -22.92 -7.75
CA VAL A 83 39.84 -23.69 -6.51
C VAL A 83 38.36 -24.01 -6.39
N SER A 84 38.00 -25.27 -6.66
CA SER A 84 36.69 -25.82 -6.29
C SER A 84 36.69 -26.21 -4.82
N ASN A 85 35.57 -25.98 -4.12
CA ASN A 85 35.26 -26.71 -2.90
C ASN A 85 33.74 -26.88 -2.78
N ALA A 86 33.28 -28.12 -2.94
CA ALA A 86 31.91 -28.53 -2.64
C ALA A 86 31.91 -29.26 -1.30
N VAL A 87 31.00 -28.88 -0.40
CA VAL A 87 30.83 -29.57 0.89
C VAL A 87 29.47 -30.28 0.90
N THR A 88 29.52 -31.59 0.74
CA THR A 88 28.37 -32.48 0.89
C THR A 88 27.99 -32.61 2.37
N SER A 89 26.71 -32.36 2.69
CA SER A 89 26.12 -32.68 3.99
C SER A 89 24.80 -33.43 3.83
N THR A 90 24.89 -34.74 3.69
CA THR A 90 23.73 -35.65 3.65
C THR A 90 23.20 -35.87 5.07
N ALA A 91 21.90 -35.65 5.29
CA ALA A 91 21.22 -35.97 6.54
C ALA A 91 19.97 -36.81 6.28
N THR A 92 19.73 -37.81 7.13
CA THR A 92 18.86 -38.96 6.81
C THR A 92 17.40 -38.75 7.22
N ILE A 93 16.47 -39.24 6.39
CA ILE A 93 15.03 -39.25 6.66
C ILE A 93 14.67 -40.39 7.63
N LEU A 94 13.95 -40.08 8.71
CA LEU A 94 13.34 -41.05 9.62
C LEU A 94 11.97 -40.52 10.12
N PRO A 95 10.84 -41.15 9.76
CA PRO A 95 9.51 -40.74 10.24
C PRO A 95 9.15 -41.43 11.57
N PRO A 96 8.58 -40.70 12.56
CA PRO A 96 8.05 -41.32 13.78
C PRO A 96 6.64 -41.87 13.54
N THR A 97 6.50 -43.20 13.52
CA THR A 97 5.20 -43.87 13.59
C THR A 97 4.71 -43.91 15.03
N SER A 98 3.53 -43.33 15.31
CA SER A 98 2.81 -43.52 16.58
C SER A 98 1.33 -43.79 16.31
N THR A 99 0.85 -44.93 16.80
CA THR A 99 -0.54 -45.37 16.68
C THR A 99 -1.42 -44.78 17.78
N GLY A 100 -2.67 -44.45 17.44
CA GLY A 100 -3.72 -44.09 18.40
C GLY A 100 -5.08 -44.50 17.85
N THR A 101 -5.81 -45.38 18.57
CA THR A 101 -7.01 -46.04 18.03
C THR A 101 -8.17 -46.03 19.02
N ALA A 102 -9.19 -45.21 18.73
CA ALA A 102 -10.57 -45.28 19.20
C ALA A 102 -11.39 -44.37 18.26
N THR A 103 -12.42 -44.76 17.50
CA THR A 103 -13.49 -45.78 17.65
C THR A 103 -14.60 -45.37 18.63
N SER A 104 -15.51 -44.51 18.15
CA SER A 104 -16.95 -44.43 18.47
C SER A 104 -17.59 -43.47 17.45
N SER A 105 -18.39 -43.88 16.46
CA SER A 105 -19.72 -44.54 16.50
C SER A 105 -20.86 -43.57 16.86
N GLY A 106 -21.71 -43.23 15.88
CA GLY A 106 -22.85 -42.31 16.03
C GLY A 106 -23.27 -41.60 14.74
N THR A 107 -23.67 -42.32 13.69
CA THR A 107 -25.08 -42.49 13.28
C THR A 107 -25.48 -41.58 12.10
N SER A 108 -26.05 -42.17 11.04
CA SER A 108 -26.41 -41.48 9.80
C SER A 108 -27.85 -40.95 9.80
N THR A 109 -28.07 -39.77 9.22
CA THR A 109 -29.37 -39.33 8.72
C THR A 109 -29.24 -38.69 7.33
N LEU A 110 -29.72 -39.41 6.31
CA LEU A 110 -29.90 -38.91 4.94
C LEU A 110 -31.38 -38.62 4.70
N ALA A 111 -31.73 -37.39 4.34
CA ALA A 111 -32.87 -36.98 3.49
C ALA A 111 -33.11 -35.46 3.61
N GLY A 112 -33.42 -34.78 2.50
CA GLY A 112 -33.70 -33.34 2.54
C GLY A 112 -33.76 -32.61 1.19
N SER A 113 -34.01 -33.31 0.08
CA SER A 113 -34.06 -32.69 -1.25
C SER A 113 -35.31 -31.83 -1.43
N SER A 114 -35.18 -30.53 -1.17
CA SER A 114 -36.24 -29.53 -1.37
C SER A 114 -35.92 -28.62 -2.55
N THR A 115 -36.42 -28.97 -3.74
CA THR A 115 -36.36 -28.09 -4.92
C THR A 115 -37.39 -26.98 -4.82
N SER A 116 -36.98 -25.79 -4.38
CA SER A 116 -37.83 -24.60 -4.40
C SER A 116 -37.07 -23.39 -4.98
N SER A 117 -37.30 -23.11 -6.26
CA SER A 117 -36.85 -21.86 -6.89
C SER A 117 -37.58 -20.68 -6.26
N GLY A 118 -36.90 -19.95 -5.39
CA GLY A 118 -37.42 -18.76 -4.70
C GLY A 118 -36.31 -17.71 -4.62
N LEU A 119 -36.69 -16.42 -4.72
CA LEU A 119 -35.72 -15.33 -4.84
C LEU A 119 -34.75 -15.32 -3.65
N SER A 120 -33.46 -15.20 -3.95
CA SER A 120 -32.43 -14.95 -2.95
C SER A 120 -32.61 -13.55 -2.36
N VAL A 121 -33.43 -13.46 -1.31
CA VAL A 121 -33.35 -12.36 -0.33
C VAL A 121 -31.88 -12.21 0.03
N ALA A 122 -31.37 -10.97 -0.01
CA ALA A 122 -29.97 -10.70 0.28
C ALA A 122 -29.63 -11.30 1.64
N ALA A 123 -28.77 -12.33 1.65
CA ALA A 123 -28.31 -12.94 2.88
C ALA A 123 -27.67 -11.82 3.70
N THR A 124 -28.21 -11.58 4.91
CA THR A 124 -27.61 -10.66 5.87
C THR A 124 -26.15 -11.08 5.99
N ALA A 125 -25.24 -10.22 5.55
CA ALA A 125 -23.84 -10.57 5.46
C ALA A 125 -23.31 -10.76 6.88
N THR A 126 -23.30 -12.00 7.36
CA THR A 126 -22.64 -12.42 8.60
C THR A 126 -21.23 -11.87 8.51
N ALA A 127 -20.94 -10.84 9.30
CA ALA A 127 -19.84 -9.92 9.02
C ALA A 127 -18.57 -10.72 8.77
N ALA A 128 -18.07 -10.67 7.53
CA ALA A 128 -16.87 -11.40 7.14
C ALA A 128 -15.76 -10.92 8.08
N SER A 129 -15.31 -11.81 8.96
CA SER A 129 -14.51 -11.47 10.14
C SER A 129 -13.40 -10.51 9.75
N LEU A 130 -13.51 -9.26 10.23
CA LEU A 130 -12.62 -8.18 9.80
C LEU A 130 -11.17 -8.61 10.04
N PRO A 131 -10.27 -8.39 9.07
CA PRO A 131 -8.92 -8.92 9.14
C PRO A 131 -8.16 -8.32 10.32
N THR A 132 -7.35 -9.12 11.00
CA THR A 132 -6.58 -8.69 12.16
C THR A 132 -5.08 -8.78 11.91
N PRO A 133 -4.27 -7.82 12.40
CA PRO A 133 -2.83 -7.90 12.26
C PRO A 133 -2.25 -8.98 13.18
N PHE A 134 -1.23 -9.69 12.70
CA PHE A 134 -0.58 -10.83 13.34
C PHE A 134 -1.50 -12.04 13.55
N ASP A 135 -2.47 -12.23 12.64
CA ASP A 135 -3.40 -13.37 12.62
C ASP A 135 -2.74 -14.74 12.38
N SER A 136 -1.55 -14.77 11.78
CA SER A 136 -0.67 -15.94 11.68
C SER A 136 0.14 -16.23 12.96
N GLY A 137 0.00 -15.38 13.99
CA GLY A 137 0.77 -15.44 15.24
C GLY A 137 2.22 -14.98 15.08
N PHE A 138 3.01 -15.19 16.13
CA PHE A 138 4.41 -14.80 16.18
C PHE A 138 5.31 -15.99 15.88
N SER A 139 5.69 -16.16 14.61
CA SER A 139 6.57 -17.25 14.14
C SER A 139 8.06 -17.02 14.41
N SER A 140 8.43 -15.81 14.85
CA SER A 140 9.81 -15.42 15.15
C SER A 140 10.14 -15.65 16.62
N ASN A 141 11.40 -15.99 16.92
CA ASN A 141 11.90 -16.00 18.29
C ASN A 141 11.91 -14.57 18.84
N ILE A 142 11.00 -14.30 19.79
CA ILE A 142 10.85 -13.01 20.49
C ILE A 142 10.83 -13.23 22.01
N THR A 143 11.26 -12.25 22.78
CA THR A 143 11.23 -12.33 24.25
C THR A 143 9.81 -12.49 24.80
N SER A 144 9.68 -13.12 25.98
CA SER A 144 8.39 -13.31 26.66
C SER A 144 7.73 -11.99 27.06
N THR A 145 8.52 -10.97 27.43
CA THR A 145 8.04 -9.59 27.66
C THR A 145 7.46 -8.99 26.39
N CYS A 146 8.13 -9.18 25.25
CA CYS A 146 7.68 -8.66 23.98
C CYS A 146 6.41 -9.35 23.49
N SER A 147 6.39 -10.69 23.54
CA SER A 147 5.21 -11.50 23.21
C SER A 147 4.00 -11.10 24.06
N SER A 148 4.19 -10.86 25.36
CA SER A 148 3.14 -10.36 26.26
C SER A 148 2.64 -8.96 25.88
N PHE A 149 3.54 -8.03 25.55
CA PHE A 149 3.18 -6.68 25.09
C PHE A 149 2.40 -6.70 23.77
N MET A 150 2.87 -7.50 22.80
CA MET A 150 2.21 -7.68 21.50
C MET A 150 0.80 -8.25 21.66
N MET A 151 0.62 -9.35 22.41
CA MET A 151 -0.71 -9.88 22.71
C MET A 151 -1.58 -8.86 23.45
N GLY A 152 -1.01 -8.09 24.39
CA GLY A 152 -1.72 -7.09 25.18
C GLY A 152 -2.38 -5.99 24.34
N PHE A 153 -1.71 -5.47 23.30
CA PHE A 153 -2.34 -4.48 22.42
C PHE A 153 -3.25 -5.10 21.36
N LEU A 154 -2.98 -6.32 20.87
CA LEU A 154 -3.90 -7.03 19.97
C LEU A 154 -5.22 -7.41 20.66
N ALA A 155 -5.18 -7.65 21.97
CA ALA A 155 -6.36 -7.86 22.79
C ALA A 155 -7.18 -6.58 23.07
N ASN A 156 -6.61 -5.38 22.88
CA ASN A 156 -7.25 -4.11 23.22
C ASN A 156 -8.39 -3.74 22.26
N GLU A 157 -9.60 -3.52 22.79
CA GLU A 157 -10.79 -3.23 21.96
C GLU A 157 -10.67 -1.92 21.17
N THR A 158 -10.04 -0.89 21.72
CA THR A 158 -9.78 0.35 20.98
C THR A 158 -8.87 0.09 19.79
N PHE A 159 -7.78 -0.66 19.98
CA PHE A 159 -6.87 -1.07 18.90
C PHE A 159 -7.61 -1.85 17.79
N LYS A 160 -8.48 -2.81 18.15
CA LYS A 160 -9.32 -3.56 17.19
C LYS A 160 -10.26 -2.62 16.43
N SER A 161 -10.92 -1.70 17.12
CA SER A 161 -11.83 -0.70 16.51
C SER A 161 -11.14 0.24 15.52
N CYS A 162 -9.82 0.46 15.69
CA CYS A 162 -9.00 1.28 14.79
C CYS A 162 -8.59 0.58 13.49
N LEU A 163 -8.82 -0.74 13.37
CA LEU A 163 -8.54 -1.63 12.24
C LEU A 163 -7.29 -1.20 11.42
N PRO A 164 -6.09 -1.22 12.02
CA PRO A 164 -4.94 -0.49 11.51
C PRO A 164 -4.40 -1.04 10.18
N PHE A 165 -4.87 -0.43 9.08
CA PHE A 165 -4.48 -0.74 7.72
C PHE A 165 -2.96 -0.87 7.53
N SER A 166 -2.17 0.00 8.15
CA SER A 166 -0.70 -0.02 8.13
C SER A 166 -0.05 -1.29 8.71
N LEU A 167 -0.72 -1.96 9.66
CA LEU A 167 -0.28 -3.24 10.20
C LEU A 167 -0.85 -4.42 9.40
N LEU A 168 -2.10 -4.30 8.93
CA LEU A 168 -2.75 -5.29 8.07
C LEU A 168 -1.96 -5.52 6.77
N LEU A 169 -1.46 -4.44 6.16
CA LEU A 169 -0.77 -4.45 4.87
C LEU A 169 0.52 -5.30 4.85
N GLN A 170 1.12 -5.57 6.03
CA GLN A 170 2.32 -6.41 6.17
C GLN A 170 2.06 -7.71 6.93
N ASN A 171 1.23 -7.68 7.98
CA ASN A 171 1.21 -8.72 9.02
C ASN A 171 -0.12 -9.49 9.10
N SER A 172 -1.01 -9.40 8.10
CA SER A 172 -2.32 -10.06 8.15
C SER A 172 -2.55 -10.97 6.94
N MET A 173 -2.55 -12.28 7.19
CA MET A 173 -2.90 -13.29 6.19
C MET A 173 -4.37 -13.21 5.79
N SER A 174 -5.26 -12.86 6.72
CA SER A 174 -6.68 -12.61 6.43
C SER A 174 -6.89 -11.35 5.59
N PHE A 175 -6.07 -10.31 5.78
CA PHE A 175 -6.06 -9.14 4.90
C PHE A 175 -5.71 -9.53 3.45
N PHE A 176 -4.67 -10.36 3.26
CA PHE A 176 -4.33 -10.90 1.95
C PHE A 176 -5.37 -11.89 1.36
N GLN A 177 -6.42 -12.26 2.10
CA GLN A 177 -7.60 -12.92 1.52
C GLN A 177 -8.72 -11.93 1.16
N VAL A 178 -8.94 -10.84 1.91
CA VAL A 178 -9.97 -9.85 1.55
C VAL A 178 -9.60 -9.02 0.33
N THR A 179 -8.31 -8.77 0.08
CA THR A 179 -7.82 -8.06 -1.12
C THR A 179 -8.17 -8.76 -2.43
N LYS A 180 -8.44 -10.08 -2.39
CA LYS A 180 -8.87 -10.88 -3.56
C LYS A 180 -10.33 -10.61 -3.99
N SER A 181 -11.06 -9.75 -3.28
CA SER A 181 -12.46 -9.44 -3.57
C SER A 181 -12.73 -7.97 -3.31
N VAL A 182 -13.04 -7.20 -4.37
CA VAL A 182 -13.35 -5.75 -4.31
C VAL A 182 -14.32 -5.43 -3.18
N VAL A 183 -15.38 -6.23 -3.02
CA VAL A 183 -16.40 -6.05 -1.96
C VAL A 183 -15.78 -6.18 -0.56
N ARG A 184 -14.94 -7.20 -0.32
CA ARG A 184 -14.37 -7.46 1.01
C ARG A 184 -13.27 -6.46 1.39
N ILE A 185 -12.43 -6.04 0.45
CA ILE A 185 -11.49 -4.95 0.72
C ILE A 185 -12.21 -3.61 0.91
N THR A 186 -13.29 -3.35 0.17
CA THR A 186 -14.13 -2.14 0.37
C THR A 186 -14.75 -2.14 1.77
N GLN A 187 -15.37 -3.24 2.21
CA GLN A 187 -15.89 -3.39 3.59
C GLN A 187 -14.82 -3.20 4.67
N THR A 188 -13.59 -3.68 4.41
CA THR A 188 -12.45 -3.49 5.33
C THR A 188 -12.00 -2.03 5.39
N LEU A 189 -12.03 -1.32 4.25
CA LEU A 189 -11.72 0.10 4.16
C LEU A 189 -12.81 0.97 4.77
N ASP A 190 -14.10 0.71 4.51
CA ASP A 190 -15.21 1.43 5.15
C ASP A 190 -15.13 1.28 6.69
N ALA A 191 -14.86 0.07 7.19
CA ALA A 191 -14.63 -0.16 8.61
C ALA A 191 -13.42 0.64 9.15
N SER A 192 -12.26 0.54 8.50
CA SER A 192 -11.04 1.27 8.93
C SER A 192 -11.24 2.78 8.90
N CYS A 193 -11.88 3.32 7.86
CA CYS A 193 -12.12 4.74 7.64
C CYS A 193 -13.27 5.33 8.47
N SER A 194 -14.04 4.48 9.16
CA SER A 194 -15.03 4.90 10.15
C SER A 194 -14.44 5.17 11.54
N ALA A 195 -13.21 4.71 11.81
CA ALA A 195 -12.58 4.84 13.11
C ALA A 195 -12.21 6.30 13.45
N ASN A 196 -12.13 6.63 14.74
CA ASN A 196 -11.71 7.98 15.14
C ASN A 196 -10.21 8.16 14.94
N LEU A 197 -9.83 8.80 13.81
CA LEU A 197 -8.43 9.04 13.42
C LEU A 197 -7.57 9.63 14.54
N ASN A 198 -8.09 10.53 15.37
CA ASN A 198 -7.31 11.15 16.45
C ASN A 198 -7.07 10.17 17.61
N THR A 199 -8.12 9.52 18.13
CA THR A 199 -8.01 8.48 19.16
C THR A 199 -7.08 7.36 18.72
N CYS A 200 -7.24 6.90 17.48
CA CYS A 200 -6.44 5.82 16.93
C CYS A 200 -5.00 6.23 16.66
N THR A 201 -4.73 7.42 16.11
CA THR A 201 -3.36 7.93 15.96
C THR A 201 -2.65 7.99 17.31
N ASN A 202 -3.30 8.55 18.34
CA ASN A 202 -2.70 8.68 19.67
C ASN A 202 -2.42 7.31 20.31
N LEU A 203 -3.30 6.32 20.14
CA LEU A 203 -3.09 4.95 20.58
C LEU A 203 -1.90 4.30 19.85
N MET A 204 -1.86 4.37 18.51
CA MET A 204 -0.80 3.74 17.71
C MET A 204 0.56 4.41 17.97
N SER A 205 0.61 5.73 18.14
CA SER A 205 1.81 6.46 18.57
C SER A 205 2.26 6.08 19.98
N SER A 206 1.34 5.89 20.93
CA SER A 206 1.66 5.42 22.29
C SER A 206 2.24 4.00 22.26
N LEU A 207 1.67 3.10 21.46
CA LEU A 207 2.20 1.75 21.25
C LEU A 207 3.57 1.77 20.55
N ALA A 208 3.77 2.64 19.56
CA ALA A 208 5.05 2.81 18.85
C ALA A 208 6.18 3.40 19.72
N ALA A 209 5.83 4.12 20.78
CA ALA A 209 6.76 4.51 21.84
C ALA A 209 7.00 3.36 22.82
N ASN A 210 5.93 2.75 23.36
CA ASN A 210 6.02 1.70 24.37
C ASN A 210 6.75 0.44 23.88
N ILE A 211 6.72 0.12 22.58
CA ILE A 211 7.43 -1.03 21.99
C ILE A 211 8.97 -0.90 22.03
N THR A 212 9.53 0.29 22.25
CA THR A 212 11.00 0.48 22.37
C THR A 212 11.52 0.24 23.78
N ALA A 213 10.65 0.11 24.78
CA ALA A 213 11.06 -0.04 26.17
C ALA A 213 11.72 -1.41 26.44
N THR A 214 12.72 -1.44 27.31
CA THR A 214 13.49 -2.66 27.60
C THR A 214 12.68 -3.73 28.34
N ASN A 215 11.56 -3.36 28.95
CA ASN A 215 10.59 -4.27 29.58
C ASN A 215 9.44 -4.70 28.65
N THR A 216 9.46 -4.29 27.37
CA THR A 216 8.53 -4.74 26.33
C THR A 216 9.31 -5.49 25.24
N CYS A 217 9.63 -4.83 24.13
CA CYS A 217 10.30 -5.37 22.95
C CYS A 217 11.63 -4.65 22.61
N GLY A 218 12.14 -3.77 23.49
CA GLY A 218 13.36 -3.00 23.21
C GLY A 218 14.59 -3.88 22.95
N SER A 219 14.68 -5.05 23.60
CA SER A 219 15.67 -6.10 23.32
C SER A 219 15.53 -6.66 21.91
N ASP A 220 14.34 -7.16 21.55
CA ASP A 220 14.04 -7.73 20.23
C ASP A 220 14.25 -6.71 19.09
N LEU A 221 13.90 -5.44 19.34
CA LEU A 221 14.10 -4.33 18.43
C LEU A 221 15.59 -3.98 18.27
N SER A 222 16.38 -4.06 19.36
CA SER A 222 17.85 -3.88 19.29
C SER A 222 18.56 -5.04 18.57
N ALA A 223 17.97 -6.24 18.61
CA ALA A 223 18.39 -7.41 17.83
C ALA A 223 17.85 -7.39 16.38
N ALA A 224 17.29 -6.26 15.93
CA ALA A 224 16.71 -6.07 14.60
C ALA A 224 15.65 -7.13 14.20
N ASN A 225 14.89 -7.66 15.17
CA ASN A 225 13.86 -8.66 14.92
C ASN A 225 12.84 -8.12 13.89
N PRO A 226 12.63 -8.79 12.75
CA PRO A 226 11.88 -8.22 11.63
C PRO A 226 10.40 -8.01 11.98
N LEU A 227 9.80 -8.94 12.72
CA LEU A 227 8.40 -8.91 13.14
C LEU A 227 8.10 -7.70 14.03
N ILE A 228 9.00 -7.41 14.98
CA ILE A 228 8.89 -6.27 15.90
C ILE A 228 9.23 -4.95 15.21
N THR A 229 10.18 -4.97 14.28
CA THR A 229 10.52 -3.81 13.45
C THR A 229 9.34 -3.42 12.53
N GLN A 230 8.71 -4.40 11.87
CA GLN A 230 7.52 -4.20 11.05
C GLN A 230 6.31 -3.76 11.88
N ALA A 231 6.14 -4.30 13.10
CA ALA A 231 5.13 -3.83 14.04
C ALA A 231 5.32 -2.34 14.39
N ARG A 232 6.53 -1.94 14.79
CA ARG A 232 6.83 -0.53 15.11
C ARG A 232 6.64 0.39 13.90
N LEU A 233 7.08 -0.01 12.71
CA LEU A 233 6.89 0.75 11.47
C LEU A 233 5.40 0.91 11.13
N GLY A 234 4.61 -0.17 11.21
CA GLY A 234 3.16 -0.10 10.94
C GLY A 234 2.40 0.75 11.97
N LEU A 235 2.80 0.74 13.24
CA LEU A 235 2.23 1.62 14.26
C LEU A 235 2.53 3.10 13.96
N LEU A 236 3.77 3.45 13.60
CA LEU A 236 4.15 4.81 13.22
C LEU A 236 3.47 5.29 11.93
N ALA A 237 3.35 4.41 10.94
CA ALA A 237 2.76 4.73 9.64
C ALA A 237 1.23 4.84 9.65
N TYR A 238 0.55 4.54 10.77
CA TYR A 238 -0.91 4.48 10.87
C TYR A 238 -1.61 5.71 10.28
N LYS A 239 -1.25 6.92 10.73
CA LYS A 239 -1.92 8.16 10.29
C LYS A 239 -1.78 8.38 8.78
N THR A 240 -0.58 8.18 8.25
CA THR A 240 -0.25 8.36 6.84
C THR A 240 -1.01 7.38 5.97
N LEU A 241 -1.03 6.09 6.35
CA LEU A 241 -1.70 5.06 5.57
C LEU A 241 -3.21 5.03 5.74
N TYR A 242 -3.76 5.37 6.91
CA TYR A 242 -5.18 5.67 7.06
C TYR A 242 -5.59 6.76 6.05
N THR A 243 -4.87 7.88 6.04
CA THR A 243 -5.21 9.03 5.19
C THR A 243 -5.16 8.64 3.71
N ALA A 244 -4.18 7.83 3.29
CA ALA A 244 -4.05 7.35 1.92
C ALA A 244 -5.04 6.24 1.53
N SER A 245 -5.31 5.27 2.41
CA SER A 245 -6.25 4.16 2.15
C SER A 245 -7.69 4.65 2.11
N CYS A 246 -8.00 5.71 2.86
CA CYS A 246 -9.32 6.34 2.89
C CYS A 246 -9.59 7.32 1.74
N LEU A 247 -8.63 7.56 0.84
CA LEU A 247 -8.88 8.30 -0.40
C LEU A 247 -9.88 7.53 -1.27
N LYS A 248 -10.91 8.24 -1.73
CA LYS A 248 -11.84 7.77 -2.76
C LYS A 248 -11.60 8.55 -4.05
N ASP A 249 -11.75 7.86 -5.17
CA ASP A 249 -11.79 8.43 -6.51
C ASP A 249 -13.02 9.37 -6.63
N PRO A 250 -12.86 10.66 -7.00
CA PRO A 250 -13.97 11.59 -7.11
C PRO A 250 -14.95 11.24 -8.25
N GLU A 251 -14.55 10.46 -9.25
CA GLU A 251 -15.41 10.10 -10.39
C GLU A 251 -16.25 8.85 -10.10
N THR A 252 -15.65 7.80 -9.52
CA THR A 252 -16.35 6.52 -9.26
C THR A 252 -16.80 6.33 -7.81
N SER A 253 -16.36 7.19 -6.87
CA SER A 253 -16.51 7.00 -5.41
C SER A 253 -15.91 5.70 -4.85
N ALA A 254 -15.13 4.94 -5.65
CA ALA A 254 -14.42 3.76 -5.18
C ALA A 254 -13.16 4.16 -4.39
N TYR A 255 -12.72 3.31 -3.46
CA TYR A 255 -11.45 3.55 -2.74
C TYR A 255 -10.25 3.42 -3.68
N CYS A 256 -9.33 4.37 -3.61
CA CYS A 256 -8.09 4.38 -4.38
C CYS A 256 -7.24 3.11 -4.13
N TYR A 257 -7.18 2.63 -2.88
CA TYR A 257 -6.49 1.36 -2.60
C TYR A 257 -7.20 0.14 -3.20
N ALA A 258 -8.54 0.10 -3.17
CA ALA A 258 -9.30 -1.00 -3.74
C ALA A 258 -9.14 -1.08 -5.27
N GLN A 259 -9.13 0.07 -5.96
CA GLN A 259 -8.73 0.16 -7.37
C GLN A 259 -7.28 -0.35 -7.55
N ALA A 260 -6.32 0.20 -6.79
CA ALA A 260 -4.90 -0.12 -6.94
C ALA A 260 -4.57 -1.62 -6.79
N ILE A 261 -5.15 -2.32 -5.81
CA ILE A 261 -4.87 -3.75 -5.61
C ILE A 261 -5.69 -4.70 -6.49
N THR A 262 -6.72 -4.20 -7.18
CA THR A 262 -7.52 -5.01 -8.13
C THR A 262 -7.29 -4.63 -9.60
N ASN A 263 -6.42 -3.66 -9.87
CA ASN A 263 -5.93 -3.33 -11.20
C ASN A 263 -4.95 -4.41 -11.72
N SER A 264 -5.49 -5.38 -12.47
CA SER A 264 -4.70 -6.43 -13.13
C SER A 264 -3.75 -5.92 -14.22
N THR A 265 -3.98 -4.71 -14.74
CA THR A 265 -3.19 -4.11 -15.83
C THR A 265 -1.93 -3.44 -15.30
N SER A 266 -2.04 -2.75 -14.16
CA SER A 266 -0.92 -2.06 -13.49
C SER A 266 -0.72 -2.60 -12.06
N PRO A 267 -0.19 -3.82 -11.87
CA PRO A 267 0.06 -4.37 -10.53
C PRO A 267 1.09 -3.56 -9.71
N SER A 268 1.75 -2.57 -10.32
CA SER A 268 2.60 -1.60 -9.64
C SER A 268 1.83 -0.66 -8.71
N ASP A 269 0.53 -0.43 -8.95
CA ASP A 269 -0.31 0.49 -8.18
C ASP A 269 -0.33 0.15 -6.69
N ALA A 270 -0.30 -1.15 -6.36
CA ALA A 270 -0.27 -1.63 -4.99
C ALA A 270 1.01 -1.27 -4.22
N TYR A 271 2.19 -1.20 -4.88
CA TYR A 271 3.47 -0.94 -4.21
C TYR A 271 3.57 0.47 -3.61
N ILE A 272 2.83 1.44 -4.17
CA ILE A 272 2.76 2.82 -3.64
C ILE A 272 2.35 2.81 -2.16
N TYR A 273 1.44 1.92 -1.75
CA TYR A 273 0.95 1.84 -0.38
C TYR A 273 1.96 1.23 0.63
N PHE A 274 3.10 0.71 0.17
CA PHE A 274 4.17 0.21 1.05
C PHE A 274 5.26 1.25 1.30
N LEU A 275 5.24 2.41 0.61
CA LEU A 275 6.22 3.50 0.81
C LEU A 275 6.31 3.97 2.27
N PRO A 276 5.20 4.17 3.02
CA PRO A 276 5.27 4.56 4.43
C PRO A 276 5.73 3.45 5.37
N LEU A 277 5.87 2.22 4.87
CA LEU A 277 6.32 1.03 5.61
C LEU A 277 7.79 0.70 5.30
N ASN A 278 8.58 1.72 4.95
CA ASN A 278 10.01 1.63 4.64
C ASN A 278 10.34 0.70 3.45
N THR A 279 9.39 0.51 2.52
CA THR A 279 9.59 -0.27 1.29
C THR A 279 9.64 0.69 0.10
N SER A 280 10.80 0.87 -0.53
CA SER A 280 10.95 1.72 -1.71
C SER A 280 10.20 1.15 -2.93
N LEU A 281 9.74 2.03 -3.83
CA LEU A 281 9.09 1.64 -5.08
C LEU A 281 10.06 0.84 -5.98
N PRO A 282 9.73 -0.41 -6.39
CA PRO A 282 10.63 -1.22 -7.21
C PRO A 282 10.99 -0.56 -8.53
N GLY A 283 12.28 -0.63 -8.92
CA GLY A 283 12.78 -0.05 -10.16
C GLY A 283 12.02 -0.53 -11.40
N GLY A 284 11.56 0.40 -12.22
CA GLY A 284 10.77 0.09 -13.42
C GLY A 284 9.27 -0.15 -13.16
N SER A 285 8.78 0.12 -11.94
CA SER A 285 7.34 0.19 -11.67
C SER A 285 6.62 1.12 -12.64
N GLN A 286 5.46 0.71 -13.11
CA GLN A 286 4.57 1.45 -14.01
C GLN A 286 3.21 1.61 -13.34
N PRO A 287 3.05 2.57 -12.42
CA PRO A 287 1.77 2.83 -11.77
C PRO A 287 0.83 3.63 -12.68
N THR A 288 -0.46 3.46 -12.49
CA THR A 288 -1.52 4.14 -13.27
C THR A 288 -1.56 5.62 -12.93
N CYS A 289 -1.30 6.46 -13.93
CA CYS A 289 -1.18 7.91 -13.81
C CYS A 289 -2.54 8.62 -13.66
N ASN A 290 -3.23 8.37 -12.54
CA ASN A 290 -4.58 8.86 -12.26
C ASN A 290 -4.64 9.75 -10.99
N THR A 291 -5.82 10.33 -10.75
CA THR A 291 -6.11 11.18 -9.58
C THR A 291 -5.83 10.48 -8.25
N CYS A 292 -6.09 9.17 -8.15
CA CYS A 292 -5.81 8.38 -6.96
C CYS A 292 -4.31 8.28 -6.64
N LEU A 293 -3.45 8.02 -7.64
CA LEU A 293 -2.00 8.02 -7.48
C LEU A 293 -1.49 9.40 -7.03
N LYS A 294 -1.97 10.47 -7.69
CA LYS A 294 -1.58 11.85 -7.38
C LYS A 294 -1.95 12.26 -5.96
N ASN A 295 -3.19 12.00 -5.54
CA ASN A 295 -3.67 12.30 -4.19
C ASN A 295 -2.92 11.46 -3.13
N THR A 296 -2.65 10.19 -3.41
CA THR A 296 -1.88 9.31 -2.51
C THR A 296 -0.46 9.82 -2.29
N MET A 297 0.22 10.24 -3.37
CA MET A 297 1.55 10.84 -3.28
C MET A 297 1.53 12.23 -2.62
N GLN A 298 0.44 12.99 -2.69
CA GLN A 298 0.29 14.25 -1.95
C GLN A 298 0.15 14.02 -0.44
N VAL A 299 -0.57 12.97 -0.02
CA VAL A 299 -0.63 12.55 1.40
C VAL A 299 0.77 12.17 1.91
N TYR A 300 1.58 11.51 1.09
CA TYR A 300 2.95 11.12 1.43
C TYR A 300 3.92 12.29 1.44
N GLU A 301 3.76 13.26 0.53
CA GLU A 301 4.47 14.54 0.56
C GLU A 301 4.26 15.22 1.92
N ALA A 302 3.00 15.43 2.31
CA ALA A 302 2.64 16.09 3.55
C ALA A 302 3.13 15.33 4.79
N ALA A 303 3.05 13.99 4.78
CA ALA A 303 3.58 13.15 5.86
C ALA A 303 5.11 13.26 6.01
N SER A 304 5.84 13.49 4.91
CA SER A 304 7.30 13.67 4.93
C SER A 304 7.79 14.95 5.61
N ALA A 305 6.88 15.82 6.09
CA ALA A 305 7.22 16.89 7.01
C ALA A 305 7.80 16.35 8.33
N ASP A 306 7.38 15.17 8.79
CA ASP A 306 8.05 14.43 9.86
C ASP A 306 9.24 13.65 9.29
N ARG A 307 10.45 14.15 9.56
CA ARG A 307 11.72 13.55 9.11
C ARG A 307 12.17 12.33 9.91
N THR A 308 11.41 11.91 10.93
CA THR A 308 11.59 10.62 11.62
C THR A 308 10.73 9.50 11.02
N SER A 309 9.77 9.85 10.16
CA SER A 309 8.90 8.89 9.48
C SER A 309 9.62 8.19 8.32
N ALA A 310 9.32 6.91 8.09
CA ALA A 310 9.94 6.13 7.01
C ALA A 310 9.62 6.68 5.61
N ILE A 311 8.46 7.33 5.43
CA ILE A 311 8.09 7.96 4.16
C ILE A 311 9.05 9.10 3.77
N ALA A 312 9.66 9.80 4.73
CA ALA A 312 10.67 10.80 4.42
C ALA A 312 11.95 10.22 3.79
N GLY A 313 12.21 8.92 3.94
CA GLY A 313 13.30 8.20 3.28
C GLY A 313 12.94 7.57 1.93
N THR A 314 11.67 7.22 1.69
CA THR A 314 11.22 6.53 0.46
C THR A 314 10.54 7.45 -0.57
N TYR A 315 10.08 8.65 -0.16
CA TYR A 315 9.24 9.51 -1.00
C TYR A 315 9.93 10.03 -2.26
N VAL A 316 11.15 10.59 -2.16
CA VAL A 316 11.80 11.30 -3.28
C VAL A 316 12.08 10.35 -4.44
N ASP A 317 12.60 9.15 -4.16
CA ASP A 317 12.90 8.13 -5.17
C ASP A 317 11.61 7.63 -5.85
N ALA A 318 10.53 7.48 -5.08
CA ALA A 318 9.22 7.08 -5.60
C ALA A 318 8.59 8.20 -6.46
N ALA A 319 8.60 9.45 -6.00
CA ALA A 319 8.11 10.60 -6.75
C ALA A 319 8.92 10.87 -8.02
N THR A 320 10.23 10.57 -7.99
CA THR A 320 11.10 10.60 -9.16
C THR A 320 10.66 9.56 -10.19
N GLN A 321 10.50 8.30 -9.79
CA GLN A 321 10.00 7.24 -10.68
C GLN A 321 8.57 7.52 -11.19
N VAL A 322 7.66 8.00 -10.34
CA VAL A 322 6.28 8.35 -10.75
C VAL A 322 6.29 9.44 -11.82
N ASN A 323 7.08 10.51 -11.68
CA ASN A 323 7.18 11.55 -12.71
C ASN A 323 7.89 11.09 -14.00
N VAL A 324 8.72 10.04 -13.96
CA VAL A 324 9.28 9.43 -15.17
C VAL A 324 8.20 8.72 -15.98
N GLN A 325 7.26 8.04 -15.32
CA GLN A 325 6.16 7.33 -16.00
C GLN A 325 4.97 8.24 -16.35
N CYS A 326 4.62 9.16 -15.44
CA CYS A 326 3.41 10.00 -15.51
C CYS A 326 3.65 11.43 -16.02
N GLY A 327 4.89 11.76 -16.39
CA GLY A 327 5.30 13.07 -16.88
C GLY A 327 5.83 14.01 -15.78
N PRO A 328 6.65 15.01 -16.17
CA PRO A 328 7.29 15.92 -15.24
C PRO A 328 6.24 16.78 -14.50
N GLY A 329 6.34 16.83 -13.18
CA GLY A 329 5.42 17.60 -12.33
C GLY A 329 4.05 16.95 -12.09
N PHE A 330 3.88 15.66 -12.39
CA PHE A 330 2.67 14.91 -12.01
C PHE A 330 2.48 14.91 -10.48
N VAL A 331 3.56 14.67 -9.73
CA VAL A 331 3.68 14.84 -8.26
C VAL A 331 4.91 15.69 -7.90
N ASN A 332 4.94 16.22 -6.67
CA ASN A 332 6.11 16.93 -6.15
C ASN A 332 7.27 15.95 -5.90
N GLN A 333 8.50 16.32 -6.28
CA GLN A 333 9.72 15.54 -6.01
C GLN A 333 10.44 15.99 -4.73
N SER A 334 9.99 17.08 -4.10
CA SER A 334 10.54 17.57 -2.83
C SER A 334 9.78 17.01 -1.63
N LEU A 335 10.51 16.75 -0.54
CA LEU A 335 9.93 16.51 0.78
C LEU A 335 9.27 17.80 1.30
N ALA A 336 8.09 17.70 1.92
CA ALA A 336 7.40 18.85 2.50
C ALA A 336 8.24 19.57 3.57
N ALA A 337 7.98 20.86 3.78
CA ALA A 337 8.68 21.68 4.77
C ALA A 337 8.68 20.98 6.15
N ALA A 338 9.86 20.86 6.76
CA ALA A 338 10.03 20.07 7.97
C ALA A 338 9.18 20.61 9.12
N ALA A 339 8.43 19.72 9.79
CA ALA A 339 7.60 20.06 10.92
C ALA A 339 8.49 20.44 12.12
N VAL A 340 8.62 21.74 12.39
CA VAL A 340 9.28 22.22 13.61
C VAL A 340 8.46 21.81 14.84
N THR A 341 8.95 20.80 15.56
CA THR A 341 8.42 20.34 16.85
C THR A 341 8.75 21.37 17.95
N GLY A 342 8.11 22.54 17.83
CA GLY A 342 8.36 23.70 18.69
C GLY A 342 7.88 23.48 20.12
N ALA A 343 8.77 23.02 20.99
CA ALA A 343 8.61 23.07 22.45
C ALA A 343 8.73 24.52 23.00
N ALA A 344 8.10 25.48 22.32
CA ALA A 344 7.95 26.87 22.73
C ALA A 344 6.81 27.49 21.90
N GLY A 345 5.79 28.02 22.56
CA GLY A 345 4.70 28.72 21.89
C GLY A 345 5.17 30.06 21.32
N ARG A 346 5.19 30.20 20.00
CA ARG A 346 5.19 31.49 19.31
C ARG A 346 4.16 31.48 18.20
N ALA A 347 3.13 32.32 18.35
CA ALA A 347 2.18 32.58 17.28
C ALA A 347 2.92 33.21 16.10
N VAL A 348 2.76 32.62 14.91
CA VAL A 348 3.20 33.25 13.66
C VAL A 348 2.23 34.40 13.36
N VAL A 349 2.54 35.57 13.91
CA VAL A 349 1.88 36.81 13.51
C VAL A 349 2.29 37.08 12.06
N VAL A 350 1.37 36.82 11.13
CA VAL A 350 1.59 37.10 9.71
C VAL A 350 1.73 38.61 9.54
N GLY A 351 2.94 39.06 9.26
CA GLY A 351 3.30 40.47 9.09
C GLY A 351 2.80 41.05 7.77
N LEU A 352 1.48 41.16 7.60
CA LEU A 352 0.91 42.14 6.66
C LEU A 352 1.04 43.53 7.30
N GLY A 353 1.87 44.39 6.71
CA GLY A 353 2.05 45.76 7.16
C GLY A 353 0.88 46.67 6.75
N GLY A 354 0.79 47.84 7.40
CA GLY A 354 -0.19 48.87 7.06
C GLY A 354 -1.04 49.33 8.25
N GLN A 355 -0.70 50.52 8.74
CA GLN A 355 -1.45 51.42 9.63
C GLN A 355 -2.87 50.99 10.10
N GLY A 356 -3.10 51.00 11.42
CA GLY A 356 -4.46 50.84 11.99
C GLY A 356 -4.63 51.14 13.50
N VAL A 357 -3.55 51.17 14.28
CA VAL A 357 -3.62 51.23 15.76
C VAL A 357 -3.76 52.67 16.30
N LEU A 358 -4.74 53.43 15.81
CA LEU A 358 -5.01 54.81 16.27
C LEU A 358 -6.48 55.14 16.59
N LEU A 359 -7.43 54.22 16.38
CA LEU A 359 -8.86 54.47 16.60
C LEU A 359 -9.47 53.82 17.85
N MET A 360 -8.79 52.86 18.48
CA MET A 360 -9.30 52.16 19.68
C MET A 360 -9.28 52.98 20.99
N VAL A 361 -8.55 54.09 21.04
CA VAL A 361 -8.41 54.92 22.26
C VAL A 361 -9.49 56.00 22.37
N LEU A 362 -10.15 56.36 21.26
CA LEU A 362 -11.17 57.41 21.25
C LEU A 362 -12.60 56.91 21.58
N TRP A 363 -12.87 55.61 21.47
CA TRP A 363 -14.20 55.07 21.77
C TRP A 363 -14.50 54.94 23.27
N THR A 364 -13.47 54.76 24.11
CA THR A 364 -13.64 54.61 25.57
C THR A 364 -13.94 55.92 26.29
N MET A 365 -13.64 57.09 25.69
CA MET A 365 -14.00 58.39 26.27
C MET A 365 -15.43 58.87 25.94
N VAL A 366 -16.08 58.33 24.91
CA VAL A 366 -17.42 58.77 24.49
C VAL A 366 -18.53 58.09 25.32
N MET A 367 -18.32 56.85 25.76
CA MET A 367 -19.29 56.11 26.59
C MET A 367 -19.22 56.47 28.09
N GLY A 368 -18.31 57.34 28.51
CA GLY A 368 -18.16 57.79 29.91
C GLY A 368 -19.05 58.97 30.31
N TRP A 369 -20.08 59.30 29.52
CA TRP A 369 -20.97 60.47 29.72
C TRP A 369 -22.46 60.13 29.64
N LEU A 370 -22.82 58.85 29.77
CA LEU A 370 -24.20 58.38 29.94
C LEU A 370 -24.22 57.19 30.92
N VAL A 371 -25.02 57.34 31.99
CA VAL A 371 -25.08 56.50 33.22
C VAL A 371 -23.96 56.80 34.21
#